data_AF-A0A1Z9JI07-F1
#
_entry.id   AF-A0A1Z9JI07-F1
#
_cell.length_a   1.000
_cell.length_b   1.000
_cell.length_c   1.000
_cell.angle_alpha   90.00
_cell.angle_beta   90.00
_cell.angle_gamma   90.00
#
_symmetry.space_group_name_H-M   'P 1'
#
loop_
_entity.id
_entity.type
_entity.pdbx_description
1 polymer ?
#
loop_
_entity_poly.entity_id
_entity_poly.type
_entity_poly.pdbx_seq_one_letter_code
_entity_poly.pdbx_strand_id
1 'polypeptide(L)' 'MAIAQIKNLQRRLANMESEATAALDRACGNSLWASIGPDAIDGLEDPAARAQANYYYGQLMTVRELQDVLG' A
#
# COMPACT_ATOMS: atom_id res chain seq x y z
N MET A 1 -22.28 -12.32 1.89
CA MET A 1 -21.47 -12.60 0.68
C MET A 1 -21.24 -14.09 0.59
N ALA A 2 -21.23 -14.67 -0.61
CA ALA A 2 -20.87 -16.08 -0.78
C ALA A 2 -19.37 -16.28 -0.46
N ILE A 3 -19.01 -17.41 0.16
CA ILE A 3 -17.61 -17.72 0.55
C ILE A 3 -16.63 -17.55 -0.61
N ALA A 4 -17.04 -17.92 -1.83
CA ALA A 4 -16.24 -17.74 -3.03
C ALA A 4 -15.96 -16.26 -3.38
N GLN A 5 -16.89 -15.35 -3.07
CA GLN A 5 -16.71 -13.91 -3.29
C GLN A 5 -15.68 -13.34 -2.32
N ILE A 6 -15.72 -13.76 -1.05
CA ILE A 6 -14.76 -13.33 -0.01
C ILE A 6 -13.35 -13.77 -0.40
N LYS A 7 -13.15 -15.04 -0.74
CA LYS A 7 -11.83 -15.56 -1.18
C LYS A 7 -11.30 -14.83 -2.42
N ASN A 8 -12.18 -14.52 -3.38
CA ASN A 8 -11.79 -13.75 -4.55
C ASN A 8 -11.44 -12.29 -4.23
N LEU A 9 -12.10 -11.69 -3.24
CA LEU A 9 -11.77 -10.36 -2.77
C LEU A 9 -10.43 -10.35 -2.02
N GLN A 10 -10.21 -11.28 -1.08
CA GLN A 10 -8.93 -11.44 -0.38
C GLN A 10 -7.75 -11.58 -1.34
N ARG A 11 -7.90 -12.40 -2.40
CA ARG A 11 -6.85 -12.54 -3.43
C ARG A 11 -6.56 -11.23 -4.17
N ARG A 12 -7.58 -10.44 -4.50
CA ARG A 12 -7.40 -9.15 -5.17
C ARG A 12 -6.74 -8.13 -4.24
N LEU A 13 -7.14 -8.11 -2.98
CA LEU A 13 -6.53 -7.26 -1.96
C LEU A 13 -5.05 -7.61 -1.76
N ALA A 14 -4.69 -8.89 -1.69
CA ALA A 14 -3.29 -9.32 -1.62
C ALA A 14 -2.45 -8.88 -2.83
N ASN A 15 -3.02 -8.92 -4.04
CA ASN A 15 -2.35 -8.40 -5.24
C ASN A 15 -2.13 -6.88 -5.13
N MET A 16 -3.15 -6.13 -4.71
CA MET A 16 -3.04 -4.67 -4.54
C MET A 16 -2.05 -4.28 -3.45
N GLU A 17 -2.00 -5.02 -2.34
CA GLU A 17 -1.00 -4.84 -1.29
C GLU A 17 0.42 -5.01 -1.83
N SER A 18 0.66 -6.08 -2.60
CA SER A 18 1.97 -6.34 -3.21
C SER A 18 2.36 -5.27 -4.21
N GLU A 19 1.42 -4.80 -5.04
CA GLU A 19 1.66 -3.75 -6.03
C GLU A 19 1.98 -2.41 -5.38
N ALA A 20 1.20 -2.02 -4.35
CA ALA A 20 1.40 -0.78 -3.62
C ALA A 20 2.74 -0.79 -2.86
N THR A 21 3.09 -1.91 -2.23
CA THR A 21 4.38 -2.10 -1.53
C THR A 21 5.55 -1.94 -2.50
N ALA A 22 5.51 -2.61 -3.67
CA ALA A 22 6.56 -2.49 -4.67
C ALA A 22 6.64 -1.08 -5.27
N ALA A 23 5.51 -0.39 -5.41
CA ALA A 23 5.51 0.99 -5.88
C ALA A 23 6.08 1.96 -4.84
N LEU A 24 5.81 1.75 -3.56
CA LEU A 24 6.39 2.52 -2.45
C LEU A 24 7.90 2.31 -2.36
N ASP A 25 8.39 1.07 -2.48
CA ASP A 25 9.83 0.78 -2.50
C ASP A 25 10.53 1.50 -3.65
N ARG A 26 9.89 1.57 -4.83
CA ARG A 26 10.43 2.31 -5.99
C ARG A 26 10.41 3.82 -5.78
N ALA A 27 9.29 4.37 -5.28
CA ALA A 27 9.14 5.81 -5.09
C ALA A 27 10.06 6.33 -3.96
N CYS A 28 10.27 5.54 -2.90
CA CYS A 28 11.15 5.89 -1.80
C CYS A 28 12.62 5.49 -2.04
N GLY A 29 12.87 4.63 -3.03
CA GLY A 29 14.20 4.06 -3.33
C GLY A 29 14.70 3.07 -2.26
N ASN A 30 13.89 2.74 -1.27
CA ASN A 30 14.18 1.84 -0.16
C ASN A 30 12.86 1.44 0.55
N SER A 31 12.94 0.53 1.51
CA SER A 31 11.78 0.04 2.28
C SER A 31 11.62 0.68 3.67
N LEU A 32 12.31 1.79 3.98
CA LEU A 32 12.23 2.44 5.30
C LEU A 32 10.82 2.95 5.61
N TRP A 33 10.05 3.33 4.59
CA TRP A 33 8.65 3.73 4.71
C TRP A 33 7.79 2.67 5.43
N ALA A 34 8.15 1.40 5.35
CA ALA A 34 7.40 0.32 6.01
C ALA A 34 7.54 0.37 7.55
N SER A 35 8.64 0.92 8.06
CA SER A 35 8.90 1.06 9.50
C SER A 35 8.58 2.46 10.03
N ILE A 36 8.85 3.49 9.22
CA ILE A 36 8.74 4.90 9.62
C ILE A 36 7.35 5.47 9.25
N GLY A 37 6.67 4.87 8.27
CA GLY A 37 5.36 5.32 7.82
C GLY A 37 5.43 6.61 6.99
N PRO A 38 4.43 7.50 7.09
CA PRO A 38 4.31 8.66 6.23
C PRO A 38 5.46 9.66 6.37
N ASP A 39 6.14 9.72 7.53
CA ASP A 39 7.27 10.63 7.73
C ASP A 39 8.43 10.35 6.76
N ALA A 40 8.62 9.09 6.34
CA ALA A 40 9.61 8.75 5.32
C ALA A 40 9.22 9.26 3.92
N ILE A 41 7.93 9.39 3.64
CA ILE A 41 7.40 9.90 2.38
C ILE A 41 7.51 11.43 2.35
N ASP A 42 7.22 12.09 3.47
CA ASP A 42 7.31 13.54 3.59
C ASP A 42 8.74 14.06 3.41
N GLY A 43 9.74 13.25 3.78
CA GLY A 43 11.16 13.52 3.58
C GLY A 43 11.67 13.40 2.14
N LEU A 44 10.83 12.97 1.17
CA LEU A 44 11.24 12.90 -0.23
C LEU A 44 11.39 14.29 -0.86
N GLU A 45 12.57 14.56 -1.42
CA GLU A 45 12.90 15.84 -2.05
C GLU A 45 12.16 16.04 -3.38
N ASP A 46 11.99 14.97 -4.18
CA ASP A 46 11.26 15.01 -5.44
C ASP A 46 9.73 15.03 -5.20
N PRO A 47 9.02 16.11 -5.55
CA PRO A 47 7.58 16.20 -5.38
C PRO A 47 6.80 15.16 -6.17
N ALA A 48 7.30 14.70 -7.32
CA ALA A 48 6.65 13.68 -8.13
C ALA A 48 6.74 12.31 -7.45
N ALA A 49 7.93 11.92 -6.99
CA ALA A 49 8.12 10.72 -6.17
C ALA A 49 7.26 10.75 -4.90
N ARG A 50 7.20 11.89 -4.20
CA ARG A 50 6.37 12.06 -3.01
C ARG A 50 4.88 11.91 -3.29
N ALA A 51 4.38 12.52 -4.37
CA ALA A 51 2.98 12.39 -4.76
C ALA A 51 2.62 10.93 -5.10
N GLN A 52 3.52 10.23 -5.80
CA GLN A 52 3.36 8.82 -6.13
C GLN A 52 3.37 7.94 -4.87
N ALA A 53 4.33 8.16 -3.96
CA ALA A 53 4.41 7.44 -2.69
C ALA A 53 3.16 7.65 -1.84
N ASN A 54 2.68 8.89 -1.69
CA ASN A 54 1.45 9.18 -0.94
C ASN A 54 0.22 8.48 -1.53
N TYR A 55 0.10 8.42 -2.86
CA TYR A 55 -0.99 7.69 -3.51
C TYR A 55 -0.98 6.20 -3.17
N TYR A 56 0.17 5.53 -3.33
CA TYR A 56 0.26 4.09 -3.03
C TYR A 56 0.20 3.80 -1.53
N TYR A 57 0.68 4.70 -0.68
CA TYR A 57 0.54 4.57 0.77
C TYR A 57 -0.92 4.60 1.20
N GLY A 58 -1.71 5.55 0.69
CA GLY A 58 -3.15 5.60 0.97
C GLY A 58 -3.89 4.35 0.47
N GLN A 59 -3.53 3.84 -0.72
CA GLN A 59 -4.07 2.58 -1.22
C GLN A 59 -3.71 1.40 -0.31
N LEU A 60 -2.45 1.31 0.11
CA LEU A 60 -1.98 0.24 0.99
C LEU A 60 -2.72 0.25 2.33
N MET A 61 -2.93 1.42 2.93
CA MET A 61 -3.70 1.55 4.18
C MET A 61 -5.15 1.09 4.00
N THR A 62 -5.81 1.53 2.92
CA THR A 62 -7.16 1.08 2.59
C THR A 62 -7.24 -0.45 2.41
N VAL A 63 -6.26 -1.03 1.72
CA VAL A 63 -6.20 -2.49 1.50
C VAL A 63 -6.05 -3.23 2.83
N ARG A 64 -5.15 -2.77 3.71
CA ARG A 64 -4.92 -3.38 5.03
C ARG A 64 -6.15 -3.30 5.93
N GLU A 65 -6.85 -2.16 5.94
CA GLU A 65 -8.12 -2.00 6.66
C GLU A 65 -9.18 -2.99 6.14
N LEU A 66 -9.28 -3.17 4.82
CA LEU A 66 -10.21 -4.13 4.23
C LEU A 66 -9.83 -5.58 4.53
N GLN A 67 -8.54 -5.92 4.52
CA GLN A 67 -8.06 -7.25 4.88
C GLN A 67 -8.37 -7.56 6.35
N ASP A 68 -8.13 -6.61 7.27
CA ASP A 68 -8.42 -6.77 8.70
C ASP A 68 -9.92 -7.07 8.97
N VAL A 69 -10.81 -6.41 8.22
CA VAL A 69 -12.26 -6.65 8.31
C VAL A 69 -12.68 -8.00 7.72
N LEU A 70 -11.97 -8.53 6.72
CA LEU A 70 -12.34 -9.76 6.02
C LEU A 70 -11.78 -11.03 6.66
N GLY A 71 -10.74 -10.93 7.51
CA GLY A 71 -10.01 -12.07 8.07
C GLY A 71 -9.33 -12.91 6.99
#